data_AF-A0A067BBP3-F1
#
_entry.id   AF-A0A067BBP3-F1
#
_cell.length_a   1.000
_cell.length_b   1.000
_cell.length_c   1.000
_cell.angle_alpha   90.00
_cell.angle_beta   90.00
_cell.angle_gamma   90.00
#
_symmetry.space_group_name_H-M   'P 1'
#
loop_
_entity.id
_entity.type
_entity.pdbx_description
1 polymer ?
#
loop_
_entity_poly.entity_id
_entity_poly.type
_entity_poly.pdbx_seq_one_letter_code
_entity_poly.pdbx_strand_id
1 'polypeptide(L)'
;MSKDDRLSCSEYGIKRVAGSLSVTRALGDWYLKADEFSAPPYKAKVPYITAEPDVVVHHITKRDKFLILASDGLWEVVPPLLAVQIVTNYVTTAANAGEAPIPSASAALVHCALDRAASKEGLALHDLLAISKGPQRRTIHDDITCTVIFLEHV
;
A
#
# COMPACT_ATOMS: atom_id res chain seq x y z
N MET A 1 -7.52 2.23 27.16
CA MET A 1 -6.47 1.25 26.76
C MET A 1 -6.15 0.41 27.97
N SER A 2 -6.40 -0.90 27.89
CA SER A 2 -6.33 -1.81 29.04
C SER A 2 -4.90 -2.36 29.19
N LYS A 3 -4.51 -2.73 30.41
CA LYS A 3 -3.14 -3.15 30.79
C LYS A 3 -2.62 -4.42 30.08
N ASP A 4 -3.47 -5.15 29.38
CA ASP A 4 -3.05 -6.26 28.50
C ASP A 4 -3.19 -5.97 27.01
N ASP A 5 -3.22 -4.70 26.61
CA ASP A 5 -2.66 -4.23 25.33
C ASP A 5 -1.12 -4.26 25.42
N ARG A 6 -0.55 -5.34 25.98
CA ARG A 6 0.89 -5.58 25.95
C ARG A 6 1.25 -5.85 24.51
N LEU A 7 1.52 -4.75 23.81
CA LEU A 7 2.40 -4.65 22.67
C LEU A 7 3.57 -5.60 22.95
N SER A 8 3.54 -6.79 22.36
CA SER A 8 4.66 -7.71 22.43
C SER A 8 5.77 -7.06 21.62
N CYS A 9 6.62 -6.31 22.32
CA CYS A 9 7.79 -5.67 21.77
C CYS A 9 8.78 -6.78 21.37
N SER A 10 8.87 -7.10 20.08
CA SER A 10 10.19 -7.31 19.51
C SER A 10 10.69 -5.94 19.10
N GLU A 11 11.91 -5.61 19.51
CA GLU A 11 12.49 -4.26 19.46
C GLU A 11 12.63 -3.68 18.02
N TYR A 12 12.32 -4.47 16.98
CA TYR A 12 12.40 -4.12 15.56
C TYR A 12 11.30 -4.76 14.68
N GLY A 13 10.09 -4.99 15.22
CA GLY A 13 8.98 -5.64 14.48
C GLY A 13 7.77 -4.76 14.21
N ILE A 14 7.04 -5.03 13.11
CA ILE A 14 5.72 -4.44 12.85
C ILE A 14 4.78 -4.84 14.00
N LYS A 15 4.16 -3.84 14.65
CA LYS A 15 3.18 -4.07 15.72
C LYS A 15 1.93 -4.75 15.14
N ARG A 16 1.46 -5.81 15.82
CA ARG A 16 0.29 -6.58 15.39
C ARG A 16 -0.84 -6.53 16.43
N VAL A 17 -2.05 -6.32 15.96
CA VAL A 17 -3.30 -6.41 16.75
C VAL A 17 -3.53 -7.87 17.13
N ALA A 18 -3.69 -8.10 18.44
CA ALA A 18 -3.80 -9.45 19.02
C ALA A 18 -2.69 -10.42 18.59
N GLY A 19 -1.50 -9.90 18.21
CA GLY A 19 -0.40 -10.69 17.66
C GLY A 19 -0.64 -11.26 16.25
N SER A 20 -1.79 -10.98 15.62
CA SER A 20 -2.18 -11.55 14.33
C SER A 20 -2.02 -10.54 13.18
N LEU A 21 -2.81 -9.46 13.18
CA LEU A 21 -2.93 -8.56 12.03
C LEU A 21 -2.07 -7.30 12.20
N SER A 22 -1.45 -6.80 11.13
CA SER A 22 -0.72 -5.52 11.12
C SER A 22 -1.63 -4.29 10.95
N VAL A 23 -2.94 -4.51 10.76
CA VAL A 23 -3.93 -3.45 10.56
C VAL A 23 -4.99 -3.46 11.65
N THR A 24 -5.52 -2.28 11.97
CA THR A 24 -6.61 -2.11 12.95
C THR A 24 -8.00 -2.13 12.31
N ARG A 25 -8.04 -2.06 10.96
CA ARG A 25 -9.27 -2.09 10.18
C ARG A 25 -9.10 -3.01 8.98
N ALA A 26 -10.05 -3.92 8.79
CA ALA A 26 -10.04 -4.86 7.68
C ALA A 26 -11.45 -5.38 7.41
N LEU A 27 -11.74 -5.82 6.19
CA LEU A 27 -12.88 -6.70 5.91
C LEU A 27 -12.51 -8.14 6.31
N GLY A 28 -13.50 -9.01 6.55
CA GLY A 28 -13.22 -10.39 6.98
C GLY A 28 -12.78 -10.49 8.46
N ASP A 29 -11.84 -11.38 8.77
CA ASP A 29 -11.25 -11.57 10.13
C ASP A 29 -12.26 -11.57 11.28
N TRP A 30 -13.38 -12.25 11.04
CA TRP A 30 -14.57 -12.29 11.89
C TRP A 30 -14.27 -12.79 13.33
N TYR A 31 -13.27 -13.67 13.47
CA TYR A 31 -12.79 -14.18 14.76
C TYR A 31 -12.19 -13.09 15.68
N LEU A 32 -11.85 -11.91 15.15
CA LEU A 32 -11.36 -10.75 15.92
C LEU A 32 -12.43 -9.67 16.13
N LYS A 33 -13.65 -9.87 15.63
CA LYS A 33 -14.72 -8.85 15.62
C LYS A 33 -15.92 -9.21 16.48
N ALA A 34 -16.33 -10.48 16.50
CA ALA A 34 -17.54 -10.90 17.20
C ALA A 34 -17.32 -12.13 18.07
N ASP A 35 -17.97 -12.17 19.24
CA ASP A 35 -17.82 -13.24 20.23
C ASP A 35 -18.29 -14.62 19.72
N GLU A 36 -19.34 -14.63 18.90
CA GLU A 36 -19.92 -15.83 18.26
C GLU A 36 -18.93 -16.56 17.34
N PHE A 37 -17.89 -15.85 16.92
CA PHE A 37 -16.89 -16.27 15.95
C PHE A 37 -15.49 -16.37 16.54
N SER A 38 -15.32 -15.91 17.77
CA SER A 38 -14.03 -15.86 18.44
C SER A 38 -13.80 -17.07 19.33
N ALA A 39 -12.55 -17.50 19.41
CA ALA A 39 -12.08 -18.57 20.29
C ALA A 39 -10.87 -18.07 21.10
N PRO A 40 -10.55 -18.71 22.24
CA PRO A 40 -9.29 -18.45 22.93
C PRO A 40 -8.09 -18.56 21.97
N PRO A 41 -7.11 -17.64 22.01
CA PRO A 41 -6.92 -16.60 23.02
C PRO A 41 -7.67 -15.27 22.75
N TYR A 42 -8.32 -15.11 21.61
CA TYR A 42 -8.90 -13.84 21.16
C TYR A 42 -10.22 -13.50 21.86
N LYS A 43 -11.01 -14.51 22.23
CA LYS A 43 -12.38 -14.32 22.72
C LYS A 43 -12.53 -13.32 23.87
N ALA A 44 -11.52 -13.20 24.74
CA ALA A 44 -11.61 -12.38 25.95
C ALA A 44 -11.75 -10.86 25.70
N LYS A 45 -11.35 -10.33 24.53
CA LYS A 45 -11.32 -8.87 24.29
C LYS A 45 -11.80 -8.45 22.90
N VAL A 46 -12.55 -9.30 22.19
CA VAL A 46 -13.22 -8.85 20.96
C VAL A 46 -14.20 -7.71 21.29
N PRO A 47 -14.36 -6.71 20.42
CA PRO A 47 -13.70 -6.55 19.11
C PRO A 47 -12.29 -5.94 19.21
N TYR A 48 -11.34 -6.48 18.43
CA TYR A 48 -10.00 -5.90 18.28
C TYR A 48 -9.85 -4.97 17.07
N ILE A 49 -10.60 -5.25 16.01
CA ILE A 49 -10.55 -4.51 14.73
C ILE A 49 -11.98 -4.16 14.28
N THR A 50 -12.10 -3.18 13.39
CA THR A 50 -13.38 -2.81 12.77
C THR A 50 -13.34 -2.94 11.25
N ALA A 51 -14.49 -3.14 10.62
CA ALA A 51 -14.65 -3.06 9.17
C ALA A 51 -15.08 -1.65 8.71
N GLU A 52 -15.32 -0.74 9.66
CA GLU A 52 -15.79 0.62 9.40
C GLU A 52 -14.67 1.47 8.75
N PRO A 53 -14.88 2.01 7.55
CA PRO A 53 -13.89 2.84 6.88
C PRO A 53 -13.75 4.21 7.56
N ASP A 54 -12.67 4.91 7.25
CA ASP A 54 -12.60 6.35 7.47
C ASP A 54 -13.06 7.06 6.20
N VAL A 55 -13.93 8.06 6.34
CA VAL A 55 -14.61 8.70 5.21
C VAL A 55 -14.24 10.18 5.16
N VAL A 56 -13.52 10.56 4.11
CA VAL A 56 -13.15 11.95 3.83
C VAL A 56 -13.84 12.39 2.54
N VAL A 57 -14.55 13.52 2.62
CA VAL A 57 -15.24 14.12 1.47
C VAL A 57 -14.43 15.32 0.98
N HIS A 58 -14.05 15.30 -0.30
CA HIS A 58 -13.34 16.39 -0.97
C HIS A 58 -14.13 16.86 -2.19
N HIS A 59 -14.37 18.17 -2.29
CA HIS A 59 -15.01 18.76 -3.47
C HIS A 59 -13.95 18.98 -4.54
N ILE A 60 -14.07 18.28 -5.66
CA ILE A 60 -13.11 18.38 -6.77
C ILE A 60 -13.15 19.80 -7.34
N THR A 61 -11.98 20.42 -7.40
CA THR A 61 -11.77 21.74 -7.99
C THR A 61 -10.93 21.64 -9.26
N LYS A 62 -10.87 22.71 -10.06
CA LYS A 62 -9.99 22.79 -11.24
C LYS A 62 -8.49 22.61 -10.94
N ARG A 63 -8.09 22.62 -9.66
CA ARG A 63 -6.69 22.39 -9.23
C ARG A 63 -6.36 20.91 -9.09
N ASP A 64 -7.36 20.05 -8.93
CA ASP A 64 -7.19 18.62 -8.63
C ASP A 64 -7.03 17.82 -9.92
N LYS A 65 -5.81 17.46 -10.31
CA LYS A 65 -5.57 16.88 -11.65
C LYS A 65 -5.77 15.37 -11.71
N PHE A 66 -5.43 14.67 -10.64
CA PHE A 66 -5.51 13.22 -10.59
C PHE A 66 -5.58 12.73 -9.14
N LEU A 67 -6.02 11.49 -8.98
CA LEU A 67 -6.01 10.74 -7.73
C LEU A 67 -5.15 9.48 -7.91
N ILE A 68 -4.25 9.21 -6.97
CA ILE A 68 -3.46 7.97 -6.92
C ILE A 68 -4.04 7.08 -5.84
N LEU A 69 -4.51 5.89 -6.24
CA LEU A 69 -4.94 4.83 -5.33
C LEU A 69 -3.92 3.69 -5.42
N ALA A 70 -3.35 3.28 -4.29
CA ALA A 70 -2.38 2.19 -4.27
C ALA A 70 -2.37 1.42 -2.95
N SER A 71 -1.89 0.17 -3.00
CA SER A 71 -1.59 -0.62 -1.81
C SER A 71 -0.39 -0.05 -1.04
N ASP A 72 -0.26 -0.45 0.22
CA ASP A 72 0.91 -0.18 1.07
C ASP A 72 2.23 -0.57 0.37
N GLY A 73 2.26 -1.66 -0.38
CA GLY A 73 3.42 -2.07 -1.18
C GLY A 73 4.00 -0.95 -2.08
N LEU A 74 3.19 0.00 -2.57
CA LEU A 74 3.69 1.20 -3.25
C LEU A 74 4.23 2.24 -2.27
N TRP A 75 3.43 2.58 -1.25
CA TRP A 75 3.69 3.69 -0.34
C TRP A 75 4.85 3.45 0.64
N GLU A 76 5.19 2.18 0.89
CA GLU A 76 6.37 1.80 1.68
C GLU A 76 7.70 2.15 0.98
N VAL A 77 7.69 2.26 -0.36
CA VAL A 77 8.90 2.51 -1.15
C VAL A 77 8.88 3.84 -1.90
N VAL A 78 7.71 4.33 -2.33
CA VAL A 78 7.55 5.59 -3.06
C VAL A 78 6.90 6.66 -2.17
N PRO A 79 7.64 7.74 -1.82
CA PRO A 79 7.06 8.86 -1.09
C PRO A 79 5.93 9.56 -1.88
N PRO A 80 4.88 10.09 -1.21
CA PRO A 80 3.74 10.72 -1.89
C PRO A 80 4.12 11.83 -2.88
N LEU A 81 5.06 12.70 -2.51
CA LEU A 81 5.54 13.77 -3.40
C LEU A 81 6.24 13.24 -4.65
N LEU A 82 7.01 12.16 -4.52
CA LEU A 82 7.66 11.50 -5.65
C LEU A 82 6.62 10.86 -6.57
N ALA A 83 5.59 10.23 -6.01
CA ALA A 83 4.50 9.67 -6.80
C ALA A 83 3.79 10.74 -7.65
N VAL A 84 3.48 11.90 -7.05
CA VAL A 84 2.90 13.06 -7.76
C VAL A 84 3.82 13.56 -8.87
N GLN A 85 5.13 13.64 -8.64
CA GLN A 85 6.11 14.03 -9.65
C GLN A 85 6.15 13.05 -10.82
N ILE A 86 6.16 11.74 -10.55
CA ILE A 86 6.17 10.70 -11.59
C ILE A 86 4.94 10.82 -12.49
N VAL A 87 3.75 10.95 -11.91
CA VAL A 87 2.51 11.11 -12.68
C VAL A 87 2.53 12.40 -13.49
N THR A 88 2.98 13.51 -12.90
CA THR A 88 3.06 14.82 -13.58
C THR A 88 4.02 14.78 -14.77
N ASN A 89 5.19 14.17 -14.60
CA ASN A 89 6.17 14.00 -15.66
C ASN A 89 5.62 13.09 -16.75
N TYR A 90 4.96 11.99 -16.39
CA TYR A 90 4.33 11.08 -17.36
C TYR A 90 3.34 11.82 -18.26
N VAL A 91 2.44 12.62 -17.68
CA VAL A 91 1.45 13.42 -18.44
C VAL A 91 2.15 14.41 -19.37
N THR A 92 3.20 15.08 -18.88
CA THR A 92 3.95 16.07 -19.66
C THR A 92 4.69 15.42 -20.82
N THR A 93 5.32 14.26 -20.60
CA THR A 93 6.02 13.52 -21.65
C THR A 93 5.05 12.96 -22.68
N ALA A 94 3.93 12.36 -22.26
CA ALA A 94 2.92 11.82 -23.17
C ALA A 94 2.27 12.91 -24.04
N ALA A 95 2.16 14.14 -23.55
CA ALA A 95 1.69 15.27 -24.34
C ALA A 95 2.69 15.73 -25.42
N ASN A 96 3.99 15.51 -25.21
CA ASN A 96 5.06 16.03 -26.07
C ASN A 96 5.64 14.98 -27.03
N ALA A 97 5.74 13.73 -26.58
CA ALA A 97 6.20 12.60 -27.36
C ALA A 97 4.99 11.69 -27.55
N GLY A 98 4.47 11.60 -28.79
CA GLY A 98 3.24 10.88 -29.12
C GLY A 98 3.20 9.41 -28.70
N GLU A 99 4.29 8.85 -28.19
CA GLU A 99 4.34 7.54 -27.54
C GLU A 99 5.28 7.60 -26.31
N ALA A 100 4.74 7.28 -25.13
CA ALA A 100 5.52 7.19 -23.90
C ALA A 100 6.19 5.80 -23.81
N PRO A 101 7.45 5.69 -23.34
CA PRO A 101 8.13 4.39 -23.20
C PRO A 101 7.45 3.41 -22.24
N ILE A 102 6.60 3.93 -21.34
CA ILE A 102 5.85 3.17 -20.35
C ILE A 102 4.37 3.31 -20.69
N PRO A 103 3.56 2.24 -20.64
CA PRO A 103 2.19 2.25 -21.16
C PRO A 103 1.19 3.10 -20.36
N SER A 104 1.47 3.39 -19.07
CA SER A 104 0.58 4.19 -18.23
C SER A 104 1.32 4.85 -17.07
N ALA A 105 0.72 5.91 -16.49
CA ALA A 105 1.21 6.53 -15.27
C ALA A 105 1.28 5.54 -14.09
N SER A 106 0.30 4.64 -13.98
CA SER A 106 0.30 3.56 -12.99
C SER A 106 1.50 2.63 -13.18
N ALA A 107 1.81 2.25 -14.42
CA ALA A 107 2.97 1.41 -14.72
C ALA A 107 4.29 2.13 -14.40
N ALA A 108 4.36 3.45 -14.60
CA ALA A 108 5.53 4.25 -14.24
C ALA A 108 5.75 4.27 -12.71
N LEU A 109 4.66 4.36 -11.93
CA LEU A 109 4.71 4.26 -10.47
C LEU A 109 5.17 2.87 -10.02
N VAL A 110 4.61 1.80 -10.58
CA VAL A 110 5.01 0.42 -10.24
C VAL A 110 6.46 0.16 -10.62
N HIS A 111 6.91 0.63 -11.79
CA HIS A 111 8.31 0.50 -12.21
C HIS A 111 9.25 1.22 -11.23
N CYS A 112 8.93 2.46 -10.84
CA CYS A 112 9.73 3.20 -9.86
C CYS A 112 9.74 2.49 -8.48
N ALA A 113 8.61 1.95 -8.05
CA ALA A 113 8.52 1.23 -6.79
C ALA A 113 9.40 -0.03 -6.78
N LEU A 114 9.37 -0.82 -7.88
CA LEU A 114 10.21 -2.01 -8.03
C LEU A 114 11.70 -1.66 -8.10
N ASP A 115 12.05 -0.60 -8.84
CA ASP A 115 13.44 -0.15 -8.96
C ASP A 115 14.01 0.31 -7.61
N ARG A 116 13.19 1.02 -6.81
CA ARG A 116 13.56 1.43 -5.44
C ARG A 116 13.64 0.25 -4.49
N ALA A 117 12.74 -0.72 -4.60
CA ALA A 117 12.80 -1.95 -3.82
C ALA A 117 14.06 -2.76 -4.14
N ALA A 118 14.43 -2.89 -5.43
CA ALA A 118 15.66 -3.53 -5.86
C ALA A 118 16.89 -2.79 -5.32
N SER A 119 16.92 -1.47 -5.49
CA SER A 119 18.03 -0.61 -5.05
C SER A 119 18.26 -0.68 -3.53
N LYS A 120 17.19 -0.83 -2.73
CA LYS A 120 17.29 -0.99 -1.27
C LYS A 120 18.05 -2.26 -0.88
N GLU A 121 17.91 -3.32 -1.67
CA GLU A 121 18.61 -4.60 -1.50
C GLU A 121 19.93 -4.69 -2.30
N GLY A 122 20.34 -3.59 -2.96
CA GLY A 122 21.54 -3.55 -3.78
C GLY A 122 21.44 -4.35 -5.10
N LEU A 123 20.23 -4.60 -5.58
CA LEU A 123 19.95 -5.33 -6.82
C LEU A 123 19.62 -4.36 -7.96
N ALA A 124 19.91 -4.76 -9.20
CA ALA A 124 19.33 -4.11 -10.36
C ALA A 124 17.88 -4.59 -10.57
N LEU A 125 17.04 -3.78 -11.22
CA LEU A 125 15.64 -4.13 -11.46
C LEU A 125 15.47 -5.45 -12.22
N HIS A 126 16.34 -5.73 -13.20
CA HIS A 126 16.26 -6.97 -13.97
C HIS A 126 16.56 -8.22 -13.11
N ASP A 127 17.48 -8.10 -12.14
CA ASP A 127 17.78 -9.16 -11.18
C ASP A 127 16.57 -9.44 -10.29
N LEU A 128 15.93 -8.39 -9.77
CA LEU A 128 14.70 -8.53 -8.98
C LEU A 128 13.58 -9.24 -9.76
N LEU A 129 13.40 -8.89 -11.04
CA LEU A 129 12.38 -9.48 -11.90
C LEU A 129 12.70 -10.94 -12.29
N ALA A 130 13.97 -11.32 -12.29
CA ALA A 130 14.40 -12.70 -12.52
C ALA A 130 14.11 -13.63 -11.33
N ILE A 131 13.92 -13.07 -10.12
CA ILE A 131 13.52 -13.86 -8.94
C ILE A 131 12.10 -14.39 -9.14
N SER A 132 11.93 -15.70 -8.99
CA SER A 132 10.63 -16.36 -9.08
C SER A 132 9.67 -15.86 -7.99
N LYS A 133 8.37 -15.85 -8.29
CA LYS A 133 7.34 -15.49 -7.31
C LYS A 133 7.40 -16.49 -6.15
N GLY A 134 7.58 -16.00 -4.93
CA GLY A 134 7.69 -16.87 -3.76
C GLY A 134 8.13 -16.11 -2.51
N PRO A 135 8.39 -16.84 -1.41
CA PRO A 135 8.79 -16.27 -0.14
C PRO A 135 10.04 -15.37 -0.26
N GLN A 136 11.04 -15.79 -1.04
CA GLN A 136 12.27 -15.02 -1.26
C GLN A 136 12.00 -13.65 -1.90
N ARG A 137 11.06 -13.56 -2.84
CA ARG A 137 10.72 -12.27 -3.45
C ARG A 137 9.95 -11.37 -2.47
N ARG A 138 9.09 -11.97 -1.64
CA ARG A 138 8.31 -11.26 -0.61
C ARG A 138 9.16 -10.70 0.53
N THR A 139 10.41 -11.14 0.69
CA THR A 139 11.32 -10.48 1.64
C THR A 139 11.82 -9.14 1.12
N ILE A 140 11.77 -8.92 -0.20
CA ILE A 140 12.26 -7.71 -0.85
C ILE A 140 11.15 -6.66 -0.97
N HIS A 141 9.97 -7.06 -1.42
CA HIS A 141 8.81 -6.18 -1.56
C HIS A 141 7.48 -6.93 -1.40
N ASP A 142 6.43 -6.22 -1.00
CA ASP A 142 5.06 -6.75 -0.97
C ASP A 142 4.39 -6.61 -2.35
N ASP A 143 3.19 -7.17 -2.51
CA ASP A 143 2.39 -7.01 -3.73
C ASP A 143 2.04 -5.53 -3.97
N ILE A 144 2.41 -5.02 -5.14
CA ILE A 144 2.24 -3.61 -5.50
C ILE A 144 1.07 -3.47 -6.47
N THR A 145 0.01 -2.79 -6.04
CA THR A 145 -1.12 -2.42 -6.89
C THR A 145 -1.28 -0.91 -6.89
N CYS A 146 -1.42 -0.30 -8.07
CA CYS A 146 -1.57 1.14 -8.21
C CYS A 146 -2.51 1.47 -9.38
N THR A 147 -3.37 2.46 -9.18
CA THR A 147 -4.25 3.05 -10.20
C THR A 147 -4.19 4.57 -10.11
N VAL A 148 -3.99 5.22 -11.24
CA VAL A 148 -4.06 6.67 -11.39
C VAL A 148 -5.36 7.02 -12.10
N ILE A 149 -6.18 7.87 -11.47
CA ILE A 149 -7.44 8.36 -12.00
C ILE A 149 -7.25 9.82 -12.38
N PHE A 150 -7.32 10.15 -13.67
CA PHE A 150 -7.31 11.53 -14.13
C PHE A 150 -8.69 12.14 -13.93
N LEU A 151 -8.73 13.34 -13.34
CA LEU A 151 -9.97 14.02 -13.01
C LEU A 151 -10.31 15.00 -14.13
N GLU A 152 -11.46 14.81 -14.76
CA GLU A 152 -12.03 15.78 -15.69
C GLU A 152 -12.81 16.84 -14.91
N HIS A 153 -12.67 18.10 -15.32
CA HIS A 153 -13.38 19.21 -14.73
C HIS A 153 -14.52 19.62 -15.67
N VAL A 154 -15.75 19.59 -15.15
CA VAL A 154 -16.92 20.19 -15.80
C VAL A 154 -16.87 21.71 -15.65
#